data_AF-A0A9K3LVX8-F1
#
_entry.id   AF-A0A9K3LVX8-F1
#
_cell.length_a   1.000
_cell.length_b   1.000
_cell.length_c   1.000
_cell.angle_alpha   90.00
_cell.angle_beta   90.00
_cell.angle_gamma   90.00
#
_symmetry.space_group_name_H-M   'P 1'
#
loop_
_entity.id
_entity.type
_entity.pdbx_description
1 polymer ?
#
loop_
_entity_poly.entity_id
_entity_poly.type
_entity_poly.pdbx_seq_one_letter_code
_entity_poly.pdbx_strand_id
1 'polypeptide(L)'
;MTQKIDAGVASHSPSAEFMTLVDVDHQNDFDVVVAFLEANLDKIINEVHGFDKLLVDNGKTQLNCPPAPEGGDSHGGLLIRTLSEAEGPSGITLKREFKVHALADGKIEIREDIVKAAADQPVMSENVKVVSIARA
;
A
#
# COMPACT_ATOMS: atom_id res chain seq x y z
N MET A 1 -17.94 10.11 -12.79
CA MET A 1 -17.41 11.13 -11.86
C MET A 1 -15.91 11.07 -11.97
N THR A 2 -15.26 12.13 -12.44
CA THR A 2 -13.80 12.20 -12.50
C THR A 2 -13.29 12.27 -11.05
N GLN A 3 -12.68 11.20 -10.55
CA GLN A 3 -11.91 11.27 -9.30
C GLN A 3 -10.89 12.40 -9.48
N LYS A 4 -10.96 13.42 -8.62
CA LYS A 4 -9.91 14.44 -8.56
C LYS A 4 -8.64 13.72 -8.14
N ILE A 5 -7.69 13.60 -9.08
CA ILE A 5 -6.33 13.14 -8.78
C ILE A 5 -5.78 14.11 -7.75
N ASP A 6 -5.58 13.62 -6.54
CA ASP A 6 -5.08 14.44 -5.44
C ASP A 6 -3.55 14.41 -5.53
N ALA A 7 -3.04 15.11 -6.54
CA ALA A 7 -1.63 15.15 -6.97
C ALA A 7 -0.69 15.84 -5.96
N GLY A 8 -0.96 15.71 -4.66
CA GLY A 8 -0.10 16.21 -3.58
C GLY A 8 1.26 15.52 -3.52
N VAL A 9 1.46 14.45 -4.28
CA VAL A 9 2.70 13.70 -4.33
C VAL A 9 3.61 14.29 -5.42
N ALA A 10 4.74 14.87 -5.02
CA ALA A 10 5.77 15.30 -5.97
C ALA A 10 6.27 14.09 -6.78
N SER A 11 6.54 14.26 -8.08
CA SER A 11 6.76 13.15 -9.03
C SER A 11 7.98 12.25 -8.79
N HIS A 12 8.70 12.40 -7.68
CA HIS A 12 9.87 11.61 -7.28
C HIS A 12 9.99 11.47 -5.76
N SER A 13 8.86 11.48 -5.04
CA SER A 13 8.89 11.30 -3.60
C SER A 13 8.74 9.83 -3.19
N PRO A 14 9.13 9.46 -1.96
CA PRO A 14 9.05 8.07 -1.50
C PRO A 14 7.64 7.46 -1.64
N SER A 15 6.58 8.23 -1.34
CA SER A 15 5.20 7.77 -1.53
C SER A 15 4.82 7.59 -3.00
N ALA A 16 5.29 8.45 -3.90
CA ALA A 16 5.08 8.33 -5.35
C ALA A 16 5.75 7.07 -5.93
N GLU A 17 7.02 6.86 -5.57
CA GLU A 17 7.79 5.70 -6.00
C GLU A 17 7.17 4.41 -5.47
N PHE A 18 6.79 4.40 -4.19
CA PHE A 18 6.09 3.25 -3.60
C PHE A 18 4.78 2.93 -4.34
N MET A 19 3.94 3.94 -4.57
CA MET A 19 2.66 3.77 -5.27
C MET A 19 2.82 3.26 -6.71
N THR A 20 3.92 3.63 -7.37
CA THR A 20 4.28 3.10 -8.69
C THR A 20 4.67 1.63 -8.60
N LEU A 21 5.50 1.27 -7.61
CA LEU A 21 6.00 -0.09 -7.43
C LEU A 21 4.89 -1.10 -7.09
N VAL A 22 3.88 -0.67 -6.33
CA VAL A 22 2.74 -1.53 -5.95
C VAL A 22 1.56 -1.50 -6.93
N ASP A 23 1.69 -0.77 -8.04
CA ASP A 23 0.69 -0.75 -9.11
C ASP A 23 0.43 -2.19 -9.61
N VAL A 24 -0.81 -2.50 -9.99
CA VAL A 24 -1.21 -3.77 -10.61
C VAL A 24 -0.40 -4.13 -11.85
N ASP A 25 0.21 -3.16 -12.52
CA ASP A 25 1.08 -3.39 -13.69
C ASP A 25 2.47 -3.97 -13.31
N HIS A 26 2.84 -4.01 -12.02
CA HIS A 26 4.15 -4.46 -11.49
C HIS A 26 4.09 -5.72 -10.58
N GLN A 27 3.24 -6.69 -10.91
CA GLN A 27 2.91 -7.86 -10.07
C GLN A 27 4.08 -8.79 -9.62
N ASN A 28 5.27 -8.70 -10.20
CA ASN A 28 6.36 -9.66 -9.93
C ASN A 28 7.39 -9.17 -8.89
N ASP A 29 7.08 -8.09 -8.18
CA ASP A 29 8.07 -7.28 -7.48
C ASP A 29 7.96 -7.36 -5.94
N PHE A 30 7.33 -8.40 -5.37
CA PHE A 30 7.08 -8.46 -3.91
C PHE A 30 8.34 -8.23 -3.05
N ASP A 31 9.44 -8.92 -3.34
CA ASP A 31 10.70 -8.72 -2.62
C ASP A 31 11.33 -7.34 -2.86
N VAL A 32 11.11 -6.74 -4.03
CA VAL A 32 11.54 -5.37 -4.34
C VAL A 32 10.73 -4.37 -3.51
N VAL A 33 9.42 -4.58 -3.38
CA VAL A 33 8.54 -3.79 -2.51
C VAL A 33 8.98 -3.89 -1.06
N VAL A 34 9.28 -5.10 -0.59
CA VAL A 34 9.79 -5.30 0.77
C VAL A 34 11.10 -4.53 0.99
N ALA A 35 12.08 -4.68 0.10
CA ALA A 35 13.35 -3.96 0.21
C ALA A 35 13.16 -2.43 0.16
N PHE A 36 12.23 -1.93 -0.65
CA PHE A 36 11.90 -0.52 -0.70
C PHE A 36 11.30 -0.03 0.62
N LEU A 37 10.37 -0.79 1.20
CA LEU A 37 9.73 -0.47 2.49
C LEU A 37 10.72 -0.52 3.64
N GLU A 38 11.65 -1.48 3.67
CA GLU A 38 12.72 -1.54 4.68
C GLU A 38 13.55 -0.25 4.73
N ALA A 39 13.74 0.42 3.60
CA ALA A 39 14.52 1.66 3.51
C ALA A 39 13.71 2.95 3.67
N ASN A 40 12.38 2.90 3.49
CA ASN A 40 11.57 4.11 3.30
C ASN A 40 10.24 4.16 4.07
N LEU A 41 9.85 3.12 4.82
CA LEU A 41 8.55 3.04 5.48
C LEU A 41 8.17 4.31 6.26
N ASP A 42 9.00 4.76 7.19
CA ASP A 42 8.72 5.95 8.00
C ASP A 42 8.72 7.24 7.18
N LYS A 43 9.55 7.32 6.12
CA LYS A 43 9.56 8.48 5.23
C LYS A 43 8.24 8.62 4.49
N ILE A 44 7.67 7.50 4.02
CA ILE A 44 6.38 7.47 3.33
C ILE A 44 5.28 7.95 4.29
N ILE A 45 5.22 7.39 5.51
CA ILE A 45 4.21 7.75 6.51
C ILE A 45 4.30 9.24 6.86
N ASN A 46 5.51 9.70 7.20
CA ASN A 46 5.75 11.10 7.57
C ASN A 46 5.44 12.06 6.43
N GLU A 47 5.74 11.68 5.18
CA GLU A 47 5.39 12.46 4.01
C GLU A 47 3.86 12.60 3.85
N VAL A 48 3.13 11.47 3.89
CA VAL A 48 1.66 11.48 3.73
C VAL A 48 1.00 12.28 4.85
N HIS A 49 1.40 12.07 6.10
CA HIS A 49 0.91 12.85 7.25
C HIS A 49 1.29 14.33 7.15
N GLY A 50 2.45 14.65 6.56
CA GLY A 50 2.89 16.02 6.30
C GLY A 50 2.03 16.79 5.30
N PHE A 51 1.22 16.09 4.49
CA PHE A 51 0.22 16.72 3.62
C PHE A 51 -1.09 17.08 4.34
N ASP A 52 -1.19 16.84 5.65
CA ASP A 52 -2.44 16.90 6.42
C ASP A 52 -3.52 15.98 5.80
N LYS A 53 -3.07 14.81 5.33
CA LYS A 53 -3.88 13.78 4.69
C LYS A 53 -3.56 12.41 5.27
N LEU A 54 -4.50 11.49 5.14
CA LEU A 54 -4.33 10.07 5.46
C LEU A 54 -4.43 9.19 4.23
N LEU A 55 -4.80 9.75 3.08
CA LEU A 55 -4.96 9.07 1.81
C LEU A 55 -4.43 9.96 0.70
N VAL A 56 -3.62 9.37 -0.17
CA VAL A 56 -3.14 9.97 -1.42
C VAL A 56 -3.42 9.02 -2.59
N ASP A 57 -3.63 9.57 -3.78
CA ASP A 57 -4.05 8.82 -4.97
C ASP A 57 -3.38 9.41 -6.21
N ASN A 58 -2.67 8.58 -7.00
CA ASN A 58 -2.03 9.00 -8.26
C ASN A 58 -2.86 8.65 -9.52
N GLY A 59 -4.11 8.23 -9.34
CA GLY A 59 -5.02 7.77 -10.39
C GLY A 59 -4.85 6.28 -10.75
N LYS A 60 -3.90 5.58 -10.13
CA LYS A 60 -3.61 4.15 -10.36
C LYS A 60 -3.57 3.34 -9.07
N THR A 61 -3.01 3.94 -8.04
CA THR A 61 -2.82 3.35 -6.72
C THR A 61 -3.29 4.35 -5.68
N GLN A 62 -4.11 3.89 -4.76
CA GLN A 62 -4.43 4.58 -3.52
C GLN A 62 -3.45 4.13 -2.44
N LEU A 63 -2.93 5.08 -1.67
CA LEU A 63 -2.08 4.85 -0.52
C LEU A 63 -2.74 5.48 0.70
N ASN A 64 -3.03 4.66 1.70
CA ASN A 64 -3.57 5.06 2.99
C ASN A 64 -2.54 4.84 4.10
N CYS A 65 -2.28 5.88 4.88
CA CYS A 65 -1.46 5.85 6.08
C CYS A 65 -2.36 6.29 7.25
N PRO A 66 -2.93 5.34 8.03
CA PRO A 66 -3.77 5.69 9.18
C PRO A 66 -3.02 6.58 10.19
N PRO A 67 -3.76 7.31 11.06
CA PRO A 67 -3.15 8.10 12.11
C PRO A 67 -2.38 7.21 13.09
N ALA A 68 -1.55 7.83 13.92
CA ALA A 68 -0.89 7.12 15.01
C ALA A 68 -1.94 6.47 15.94
N PRO A 69 -1.65 5.31 16.54
CA PRO A 69 -2.52 4.67 17.53
C PRO A 69 -2.95 5.63 18.63
N GLU A 70 -4.25 5.66 18.94
CA GLU A 70 -4.81 6.39 20.06
C GLU A 70 -5.10 5.45 21.23
N GLY A 71 -5.36 6.00 22.42
CA GLY A 71 -5.60 5.21 23.63
C GLY A 71 -6.78 4.24 23.47
N GLY A 72 -6.47 2.96 23.21
CA GLY A 72 -7.46 1.89 23.05
C GLY A 72 -7.74 1.45 21.60
N ASP A 73 -7.20 2.15 20.59
CA ASP A 73 -7.33 1.77 19.18
C ASP A 73 -5.95 1.77 18.50
N SER A 74 -5.44 0.57 18.20
CA SER A 74 -4.18 0.38 17.48
C SER A 74 -4.35 0.31 15.97
N HIS A 75 -5.59 0.42 15.46
CA HIS A 75 -5.93 0.14 14.07
C HIS A 75 -5.45 -1.25 13.60
N GLY A 76 -5.36 -2.22 14.52
CA GLY A 76 -4.80 -3.54 14.24
C GLY A 76 -3.30 -3.54 13.91
N GLY A 77 -2.58 -2.47 14.28
CA GLY A 77 -1.18 -2.27 13.94
C GLY A 77 -0.94 -1.80 12.50
N LEU A 78 -2.00 -1.47 11.74
CA LEU A 78 -1.87 -1.03 10.34
C LEU A 78 -1.04 0.25 10.24
N LEU A 79 -0.02 0.24 9.39
CA LEU A 79 0.85 1.38 9.09
C LEU A 79 0.60 1.95 7.69
N ILE A 80 0.42 1.05 6.71
CA ILE A 80 0.18 1.40 5.32
C ILE A 80 -0.81 0.39 4.74
N ARG A 81 -1.77 0.88 3.95
CA ARG A 81 -2.54 0.06 3.02
C ARG A 81 -2.53 0.67 1.64
N THR A 82 -2.33 -0.15 0.61
CA THR A 82 -2.50 0.28 -0.78
C THR A 82 -3.65 -0.45 -1.45
N LEU A 83 -4.20 0.18 -2.48
CA LEU A 83 -5.17 -0.43 -3.38
C LEU A 83 -4.88 0.02 -4.80
N SER A 84 -4.59 -0.93 -5.67
CA SER A 84 -4.48 -0.70 -7.10
C SER A 84 -5.37 -1.70 -7.84
N GLU A 85 -6.09 -1.23 -8.85
CA GLU A 85 -7.10 -2.00 -9.56
C GLU A 85 -6.97 -1.77 -11.07
N ALA A 86 -7.14 -2.85 -11.85
CA ALA A 86 -7.33 -2.77 -13.29
C ALA A 86 -8.78 -3.11 -13.65
N GLU A 87 -9.40 -2.24 -14.43
CA GLU A 87 -10.78 -2.40 -14.89
C GLU A 87 -10.84 -2.94 -16.32
N GLY A 88 -11.81 -3.82 -16.57
CA GLY A 88 -12.22 -4.27 -17.88
C GLY A 88 -13.68 -3.91 -18.18
N PRO A 89 -14.23 -4.36 -19.33
CA PRO A 89 -15.59 -4.00 -19.74
C PRO A 89 -16.70 -4.36 -18.75
N SER A 90 -16.45 -5.34 -17.88
CA SER A 90 -17.43 -5.87 -16.92
C SER A 90 -17.10 -5.55 -15.46
N GLY A 91 -16.14 -4.65 -15.20
CA GLY A 91 -15.70 -4.27 -13.85
C GLY A 91 -14.24 -4.63 -13.57
N ILE A 92 -13.89 -4.74 -12.28
CA ILE A 92 -12.51 -4.99 -11.84
C ILE A 92 -12.06 -6.38 -12.32
N THR A 93 -10.94 -6.41 -13.03
CA THR A 93 -10.32 -7.63 -13.57
C THR A 93 -9.13 -8.08 -12.75
N LEU A 94 -8.48 -7.14 -12.07
CA LEU A 94 -7.33 -7.38 -11.23
C LEU A 94 -7.33 -6.37 -10.10
N LYS A 95 -6.99 -6.85 -8.91
CA LYS A 95 -6.82 -6.03 -7.72
C LYS A 95 -5.54 -6.47 -7.02
N ARG A 96 -4.74 -5.51 -6.59
CA ARG A 96 -3.50 -5.70 -5.83
C ARG A 96 -3.54 -4.79 -4.61
N GLU A 97 -3.41 -5.36 -3.43
CA GLU A 97 -3.32 -4.62 -2.16
C GLU A 97 -2.02 -4.98 -1.44
N PHE A 98 -1.30 -3.98 -0.96
CA PHE A 98 -0.29 -4.18 0.07
C PHE A 98 -0.81 -3.71 1.42
N LYS A 99 -0.51 -4.48 2.46
CA LYS A 99 -0.81 -4.12 3.85
C LYS A 99 0.45 -4.27 4.68
N VAL A 100 0.79 -3.23 5.42
CA VAL A 100 1.97 -3.19 6.29
C VAL A 100 1.49 -3.03 7.73
N HIS A 101 1.81 -3.99 8.59
CA HIS A 101 1.39 -4.00 9.99
C HIS A 101 2.60 -4.02 10.94
N ALA A 102 2.56 -3.19 11.97
CA ALA A 102 3.40 -3.34 13.15
C ALA A 102 2.89 -4.49 14.02
N LEU A 103 3.77 -5.44 14.31
CA LEU A 103 3.51 -6.56 15.22
C LEU A 103 3.87 -6.17 16.66
N ALA A 104 3.28 -6.88 17.62
CA ALA A 104 3.50 -6.63 19.05
C ALA A 104 4.96 -6.85 19.49
N ASP A 105 5.74 -7.63 18.75
CA ASP A 105 7.16 -7.88 19.01
C ASP A 105 8.10 -6.84 18.36
N GLY A 106 7.53 -5.77 17.77
CA GLY A 106 8.27 -4.69 17.13
C GLY A 106 8.69 -4.97 15.68
N LYS A 107 8.36 -6.15 15.13
CA LYS A 107 8.58 -6.46 13.71
C LYS A 107 7.47 -5.90 12.85
N ILE A 108 7.71 -5.87 11.54
CA ILE A 108 6.76 -5.43 10.53
C ILE A 108 6.34 -6.62 9.66
N GLU A 109 5.05 -6.88 9.54
CA GLU A 109 4.48 -7.78 8.53
C GLU A 109 4.13 -6.99 7.28
N ILE A 110 4.61 -7.44 6.12
CA ILE A 110 4.25 -6.93 4.80
C ILE A 110 3.48 -8.04 4.09
N ARG A 111 2.24 -7.76 3.71
CA ARG A 111 1.35 -8.66 2.98
C ARG A 111 1.00 -8.07 1.63
N GLU A 112 1.01 -8.89 0.59
CA GLU A 112 0.48 -8.59 -0.73
C GLU A 112 -0.68 -9.55 -1.04
N ASP A 113 -1.86 -8.99 -1.30
CA ASP A 113 -3.03 -9.73 -1.75
C ASP A 113 -3.29 -9.39 -3.22
N ILE A 114 -3.33 -10.41 -4.10
CA ILE A 114 -3.69 -10.25 -5.50
C ILE A 114 -4.96 -11.04 -5.78
N VAL A 115 -5.97 -10.37 -6.33
CA VAL A 115 -7.23 -10.97 -6.76
C VAL A 115 -7.38 -10.80 -8.26
N LYS A 116 -7.49 -11.90 -9.00
CA LYS A 116 -7.69 -11.92 -10.46
C LYS A 116 -9.10 -12.41 -10.76
N ALA A 117 -9.84 -11.67 -11.57
CA ALA A 117 -11.12 -12.13 -12.08
C ALA A 117 -10.91 -13.38 -12.95
N ALA A 118 -11.78 -14.37 -12.80
CA ALA A 118 -11.88 -15.53 -13.69
C ALA A 118 -13.36 -15.85 -13.94
N ALA A 119 -13.62 -16.72 -14.91
CA ALA A 119 -14.98 -16.98 -15.40
C ALA A 119 -15.95 -17.50 -14.33
N ASP A 120 -15.46 -18.35 -13.42
CA ASP A 120 -16.30 -18.98 -12.39
C ASP A 120 -16.15 -18.30 -11.02
N GLN A 121 -14.91 -18.14 -10.53
CA GLN A 121 -14.60 -17.53 -9.24
C GLN A 121 -13.28 -16.77 -9.30
N PRO A 122 -13.14 -15.66 -8.55
CA PRO A 122 -11.87 -14.94 -8.47
C PRO A 122 -10.74 -15.83 -7.93
N VAL A 123 -9.57 -15.74 -8.55
CA VAL A 123 -8.35 -16.41 -8.10
C VAL A 123 -7.60 -15.46 -7.16
N MET A 124 -7.30 -15.93 -5.96
CA MET A 124 -6.54 -15.18 -4.96
C MET A 124 -5.13 -15.74 -4.81
N SER A 125 -4.14 -14.87 -4.70
CA SER A 125 -2.79 -15.23 -4.25
C SER A 125 -2.31 -14.24 -3.19
N GLU A 126 -1.53 -14.75 -2.26
CA GLU A 126 -1.01 -13.97 -1.13
C GLU A 126 0.50 -14.19 -1.00
N ASN A 127 1.23 -13.10 -0.78
CA ASN A 127 2.62 -13.14 -0.31
C ASN A 127 2.71 -12.46 1.05
N VAL A 128 3.47 -13.04 1.99
CA VAL A 128 3.67 -12.49 3.33
C VAL A 128 5.14 -12.56 3.70
N LYS A 129 5.68 -11.48 4.26
CA LYS A 129 7.03 -11.45 4.82
C LYS A 129 7.06 -10.62 6.09
N VAL A 130 7.68 -11.17 7.13
CA VAL A 130 7.93 -10.47 8.39
C VAL A 130 9.38 -10.04 8.42
N VAL A 131 9.61 -8.74 8.61
CA VAL A 131 10.91 -8.10 8.58
C VAL A 131 11.15 -7.28 9.84
N SER A 132 12.42 -6.97 10.11
CA SER A 132 12.81 -6.04 11.17
C SER A 132 13.22 -4.73 10.52
N ILE A 133 12.39 -3.70 10.68
CA ILE A 133 12.68 -2.36 10.17
C ILE A 133 13.06 -1.49 11.36
N ALA A 134 14.27 -0.93 11.34
CA ALA A 134 14.66 0.06 12.32
C ALA A 134 13.83 1.33 12.08
N ARG A 135 12.92 1.63 13.01
CA ARG A 135 12.05 2.81 12.92
C ARG A 135 12.70 4.00 13.61
N ALA A 136 12.62 5.17 12.97
CA ALA A 136 13.26 6.42 13.41
C ALA A 136 12.34 7.27 14.28
#